data_AF-A0A0S3RHR2-F1
#
_entry.id   AF-A0A0S3RHR2-F1
#
_cell.length_a   1.000
_cell.length_b   1.000
_cell.length_c   1.000
_cell.angle_alpha   90.00
_cell.angle_beta   90.00
_cell.angle_gamma   90.00
#
_symmetry.space_group_name_H-M   'P 1'
#
loop_
_entity.id
_entity.type
_entity.pdbx_description
1 polymer ?
#
loop_
_entity_poly.entity_id
_entity_poly.type
_entity_poly.pdbx_seq_one_letter_code
_entity_poly.pdbx_strand_id
1 'polypeptide(L)'
;MRRLYELTKNEDLWRMVCQNAWGSETTRVLETVPGARRLGWGRLARELTTLEAAAWRKLTVGGAVEPSRCNFSACAVGNRVVLFGGEGVNMQPMNDTFVLDLNSSNPEWQHVQAGLAQ
;
A
#
# COMPACT_ATOMS: atom_id res chain seq x y z
N MET A 1 -29.42 -11.95 -20.68
CA MET A 1 -28.03 -11.42 -20.64
C MET A 1 -27.95 -9.95 -20.24
N ARG A 2 -28.65 -9.01 -20.89
CA ARG A 2 -28.58 -7.56 -20.56
C ARG A 2 -28.91 -7.22 -19.10
N ARG A 3 -29.96 -7.84 -18.53
CA ARG A 3 -30.43 -7.57 -17.16
C ARG A 3 -29.42 -7.99 -16.07
N LEU A 4 -28.68 -9.09 -16.29
CA LEU A 4 -27.64 -9.54 -15.37
C LEU A 4 -26.41 -8.62 -15.41
N TYR A 5 -26.04 -8.17 -16.60
CA TYR A 5 -24.97 -7.21 -16.79
C TYR A 5 -25.27 -5.85 -16.12
N GLU A 6 -26.52 -5.38 -16.17
CA GLU A 6 -26.90 -4.15 -15.44
C GLU A 6 -26.80 -4.32 -13.92
N LEU A 7 -27.08 -5.51 -13.37
CA LEU A 7 -26.89 -5.79 -11.94
C LEU A 7 -25.41 -5.70 -11.54
N THR A 8 -24.49 -6.14 -12.40
CA THR A 8 -23.03 -6.05 -12.11
C THR A 8 -22.49 -4.62 -12.07
N LYS A 9 -23.27 -3.63 -12.52
CA LYS A 9 -22.90 -2.21 -12.48
C LYS A 9 -23.48 -1.46 -11.27
N ASN A 10 -24.29 -2.12 -10.45
CA ASN A 10 -24.93 -1.47 -9.32
C ASN A 10 -23.98 -1.43 -8.11
N GLU A 11 -23.53 -0.23 -7.78
CA GLU A 11 -22.58 0.02 -6.69
C GLU A 11 -23.16 -0.25 -5.31
N ASP A 12 -24.46 -0.05 -5.10
CA ASP A 12 -25.12 -0.34 -3.81
C ASP A 12 -25.22 -1.85 -3.57
N LEU A 13 -25.47 -2.63 -4.62
CA LEU A 13 -25.43 -4.09 -4.55
C LEU A 13 -24.02 -4.57 -4.21
N TRP A 14 -22.99 -4.04 -4.89
CA TRP A 14 -21.60 -4.37 -4.58
C TRP A 14 -21.19 -3.94 -3.17
N ARG A 15 -21.65 -2.79 -2.69
CA ARG A 15 -21.44 -2.35 -1.31
C ARG A 15 -21.98 -3.38 -0.32
N MET A 16 -23.22 -3.84 -0.50
CA MET A 16 -23.83 -4.84 0.37
C MET A 16 -23.08 -6.19 0.31
N VAL A 17 -22.65 -6.61 -0.88
CA VAL A 17 -21.82 -7.81 -1.04
C VAL A 17 -20.51 -7.66 -0.27
N CYS A 18 -19.83 -6.52 -0.41
CA CYS A 18 -18.59 -6.23 0.31
C CYS A 18 -18.81 -6.18 1.83
N GLN A 19 -19.91 -5.59 2.29
CA GLN A 19 -20.26 -5.54 3.71
C GLN A 19 -20.52 -6.94 4.29
N ASN A 20 -21.20 -7.80 3.54
CA ASN A 20 -21.42 -9.18 3.95
C ASN A 20 -20.11 -9.99 3.97
N ALA A 21 -19.19 -9.72 3.05
CA ALA A 21 -17.92 -10.45 2.94
C ALA A 21 -16.83 -9.96 3.90
N TRP A 22 -16.72 -8.64 4.10
CA TRP A 22 -15.63 -7.98 4.85
C TRP A 22 -16.04 -7.46 6.23
N GLY A 23 -17.34 -7.46 6.53
CA GLY A 23 -17.90 -6.88 7.75
C GLY A 23 -18.14 -5.37 7.65
N SER A 24 -19.05 -4.88 8.50
CA SER A 24 -19.49 -3.47 8.52
C SER A 24 -18.37 -2.48 8.84
N GLU A 25 -17.45 -2.84 9.72
CA GLU A 25 -16.35 -1.95 10.09
C GLU A 25 -15.41 -1.70 8.91
N THR A 26 -14.97 -2.76 8.21
CA THR A 26 -14.11 -2.65 7.02
C THR A 26 -14.76 -1.82 5.92
N THR A 27 -16.05 -2.07 5.64
CA THR A 27 -16.83 -1.28 4.68
C THR A 27 -16.88 0.19 5.09
N ARG A 28 -17.12 0.49 6.37
CA ARG A 28 -17.16 1.87 6.86
C ARG A 28 -15.82 2.56 6.73
N VAL A 29 -14.71 1.88 7.04
CA VAL A 29 -13.36 2.41 6.83
C VAL A 29 -13.15 2.75 5.35
N LEU A 30 -13.46 1.84 4.42
CA LEU A 30 -13.32 2.09 2.99
C LEU A 30 -14.14 3.30 2.51
N GLU A 31 -15.32 3.56 3.08
CA GLU A 31 -16.13 4.75 2.74
C GLU A 31 -15.51 6.07 3.18
N THR A 32 -14.65 6.01 4.20
CA THR A 32 -13.91 7.17 4.74
C THR A 32 -12.58 7.40 4.02
N VAL A 33 -12.04 6.40 3.32
CA VAL A 33 -10.77 6.52 2.59
C VAL A 33 -10.96 7.46 1.38
N PRO A 34 -10.22 8.59 1.32
CA PRO A 34 -10.21 9.46 0.15
C PRO A 34 -9.78 8.67 -1.09
N GLY A 35 -10.61 8.65 -2.14
CA GLY A 35 -10.34 7.94 -3.38
C GLY A 35 -10.94 6.53 -3.48
N ALA A 36 -11.28 5.86 -2.37
CA ALA A 36 -11.98 4.58 -2.43
C ALA A 36 -13.37 4.71 -3.07
N ARG A 37 -14.07 5.83 -2.79
CA ARG A 37 -15.34 6.19 -3.48
C ARG A 37 -15.18 6.40 -5.00
N ARG A 38 -13.97 6.73 -5.48
CA ARG A 38 -13.71 6.88 -6.93
C ARG A 38 -13.45 5.54 -7.61
N LEU A 39 -13.02 4.52 -6.86
CA LEU A 39 -12.71 3.20 -7.41
C LEU A 39 -13.97 2.37 -7.67
N GLY A 40 -15.03 2.57 -6.87
CA GLY A 40 -16.27 1.79 -6.91
C GLY A 40 -16.15 0.45 -6.16
N TRP A 41 -17.22 0.02 -5.49
CA TRP A 41 -17.33 -1.23 -4.76
C TRP A 41 -17.14 -2.45 -5.64
N GLY A 42 -17.62 -2.44 -6.90
CA GLY A 42 -17.39 -3.57 -7.80
C GLY A 42 -15.91 -3.80 -8.09
N ARG A 43 -15.14 -2.72 -8.25
CA ARG A 43 -13.68 -2.80 -8.38
C ARG A 43 -13.07 -3.22 -7.06
N LEU A 44 -13.40 -2.57 -5.94
CA LEU A 44 -12.85 -2.92 -4.63
C LEU A 44 -13.07 -4.40 -4.31
N ALA A 45 -14.25 -4.95 -4.60
CA ALA A 45 -14.57 -6.35 -4.41
C ALA A 45 -13.53 -7.22 -5.14
N ARG A 46 -13.38 -7.00 -6.45
CA ARG A 46 -12.41 -7.70 -7.30
C ARG A 46 -10.96 -7.54 -6.83
N GLU A 47 -10.57 -6.34 -6.43
CA GLU A 47 -9.20 -6.08 -5.96
C GLU A 47 -8.89 -6.75 -4.62
N LEU A 48 -9.85 -6.75 -3.68
CA LEU A 48 -9.61 -7.16 -2.29
C LEU A 48 -10.06 -8.58 -1.97
N THR A 49 -11.05 -9.16 -2.66
CA THR A 49 -11.45 -10.56 -2.46
C THR A 49 -10.77 -11.52 -3.42
N THR A 50 -10.67 -11.16 -4.70
CA THR A 50 -10.10 -12.07 -5.71
C THR A 50 -8.61 -11.82 -5.93
N LEU A 51 -8.04 -10.78 -5.30
CA LEU A 51 -6.63 -10.36 -5.45
C LEU A 51 -6.25 -10.14 -6.92
N GLU A 52 -7.24 -9.87 -7.78
CA GLU A 52 -7.06 -9.86 -9.24
C GLU A 52 -6.14 -8.73 -9.74
N ALA A 53 -5.94 -7.67 -8.96
CA ALA A 53 -4.83 -6.74 -9.22
C ALA A 53 -3.84 -6.59 -8.06
N ALA A 54 -3.71 -7.64 -7.23
CA ALA A 54 -2.48 -7.90 -6.49
C ALA A 54 -1.38 -8.34 -7.48
N ALA A 55 -0.93 -7.39 -8.29
CA ALA A 55 0.15 -7.55 -9.23
C ALA A 55 1.36 -6.77 -8.75
N TRP A 56 2.54 -7.39 -8.82
CA TRP A 56 3.80 -6.70 -8.61
C TRP A 56 4.00 -5.67 -9.72
N ARG A 57 4.19 -4.41 -9.32
CA ARG A 57 4.60 -3.34 -10.23
C ARG A 57 5.89 -2.73 -9.72
N LYS A 58 6.84 -2.50 -10.63
CA LYS A 58 8.03 -1.71 -10.31
C LYS A 58 7.61 -0.25 -10.23
N LEU A 59 7.78 0.37 -9.07
CA LEU A 59 7.66 1.81 -8.90
C LEU A 59 9.05 2.43 -9.07
N THR A 60 9.20 3.34 -10.04
CA THR A 60 10.43 4.13 -10.19
C THR A 60 10.28 5.39 -9.34
N VAL A 61 11.19 5.56 -8.39
CA VAL A 61 11.23 6.68 -7.44
C VAL A 61 12.61 7.34 -7.49
N GLY A 62 12.73 8.56 -6.96
CA GLY A 62 14.02 9.22 -6.76
C GLY A 62 14.82 8.61 -5.60
N GLY A 63 16.07 9.05 -5.45
CA GLY A 63 16.97 8.55 -4.41
C GLY A 63 17.27 7.05 -4.51
N ALA A 64 18.00 6.53 -3.54
CA ALA A 64 18.31 5.11 -3.45
C ALA A 64 18.60 4.71 -2.00
N VAL A 65 18.36 3.44 -1.67
CA VAL A 65 18.88 2.83 -0.46
C VAL A 65 20.26 2.28 -0.80
N GLU A 66 21.30 3.00 -0.39
CA GLU A 66 22.69 2.62 -0.64
C GLU A 66 23.46 2.47 0.68
N PRO A 67 24.45 1.55 0.75
CA PRO A 67 24.75 0.56 -0.28
C PRO A 67 23.70 -0.55 -0.35
N SER A 68 23.72 -1.32 -1.44
CA SER A 68 22.89 -2.52 -1.63
C SER A 68 23.02 -3.50 -0.45
N ARG A 69 21.89 -4.06 -0.04
CA ARG A 69 21.75 -4.83 1.21
C ARG A 69 20.66 -5.89 1.15
N CYS A 70 20.79 -6.93 1.96
CA CYS A 70 19.75 -7.94 2.22
C CYS A 70 19.41 -7.97 3.72
N ASN A 71 18.53 -8.86 4.15
CA ASN A 71 18.18 -9.08 5.57
C ASN A 71 17.78 -7.81 6.34
N PHE A 72 17.26 -6.80 5.64
CA PHE A 72 16.77 -5.55 6.23
C PHE A 72 15.35 -5.74 6.76
N SER A 73 14.96 -4.86 7.69
CA SER A 73 13.56 -4.73 8.12
C SER A 73 12.89 -3.60 7.37
N ALA A 74 11.64 -3.81 6.93
CA ALA A 74 10.84 -2.76 6.32
C ALA A 74 9.40 -2.79 6.84
N CYS A 75 8.81 -1.62 7.04
CA CYS A 75 7.40 -1.49 7.42
C CYS A 75 6.74 -0.29 6.74
N ALA A 76 5.43 -0.40 6.55
CA ALA A 76 4.61 0.73 6.14
C ALA A 76 4.06 1.46 7.37
N VAL A 77 4.21 2.78 7.43
CA VAL A 77 3.65 3.66 8.46
C VAL A 77 2.85 4.76 7.76
N GLY A 78 1.53 4.61 7.73
CA GLY A 78 0.68 5.43 6.86
C GLY A 78 1.08 5.25 5.39
N ASN A 79 1.34 6.36 4.69
CA ASN A 79 1.79 6.35 3.29
C ASN A 79 3.33 6.40 3.15
N ARG A 80 4.06 6.04 4.21
CA ARG A 80 5.52 5.98 4.20
C ARG A 80 6.00 4.55 4.30
N VAL A 81 7.06 4.22 3.56
CA VAL A 81 7.80 2.98 3.73
C VAL A 81 9.08 3.31 4.49
N VAL A 82 9.28 2.66 5.63
CA VAL A 82 10.50 2.77 6.44
C VAL A 82 11.32 1.51 6.22
N LEU A 83 12.60 1.68 5.90
CA LEU A 83 13.59 0.60 5.83
C LEU A 83 14.66 0.85 6.88
N PHE A 84 15.00 -0.17 7.65
CA PHE A 84 16.04 -0.11 8.67
C PHE A 84 17.06 -1.22 8.52
N GLY A 85 18.33 -0.83 8.62
CA GLY A 85 19.48 -1.72 8.71
C GLY A 85 19.61 -2.68 7.54
N GLY A 86 19.90 -3.94 7.87
CA GLY A 86 20.23 -5.00 6.92
C GLY A 86 21.71 -5.36 6.92
N GLU A 87 22.09 -6.16 5.94
CA GLU A 87 23.44 -6.66 5.74
C GLU A 87 23.92 -6.25 4.35
N GLY A 88 25.01 -5.51 4.29
CA GLY A 88 25.67 -5.15 3.03
C GLY A 88 26.55 -6.26 2.48
N VAL A 89 27.35 -5.88 1.50
CA VAL A 89 28.42 -6.74 0.96
C VAL A 89 29.34 -7.19 2.11
N ASN A 90 29.78 -8.46 2.06
CA ASN A 90 30.62 -9.09 3.09
C ASN A 90 29.96 -9.17 4.48
N MET A 91 28.62 -9.25 4.56
CA MET A 91 27.87 -9.36 5.82
C MET A 91 28.09 -8.14 6.75
N GLN A 92 28.40 -6.97 6.18
CA GLN A 92 28.53 -5.74 6.97
C GLN A 92 27.16 -5.39 7.59
N PRO A 93 27.03 -5.35 8.92
CA PRO A 93 25.78 -4.95 9.55
C PRO A 93 25.52 -3.45 9.34
N MET A 94 24.27 -3.09 9.14
CA MET A 94 23.81 -1.72 8.91
C MET A 94 22.80 -1.29 9.97
N ASN A 95 22.83 -0.01 10.32
CA ASN A 95 22.01 0.62 11.36
C ASN A 95 21.38 1.95 10.93
N ASP A 96 21.46 2.26 9.64
CA ASP A 96 20.86 3.43 9.01
C ASP A 96 19.37 3.20 8.73
N THR A 97 18.64 4.30 8.60
CA THR A 97 17.21 4.31 8.34
C THR A 97 16.93 5.08 7.06
N PHE A 98 16.08 4.53 6.21
CA PHE A 98 15.58 5.20 5.02
C PHE A 98 14.07 5.29 5.05
N VAL A 99 13.52 6.39 4.54
CA VAL A 99 12.09 6.60 4.41
C VAL A 99 11.76 6.98 2.97
N LEU A 100 10.72 6.35 2.44
CA LEU A 100 10.09 6.70 1.17
C LEU A 100 8.67 7.20 1.45
N ASP A 101 8.41 8.49 1.20
CA ASP A 101 7.08 9.08 1.35
C ASP A 101 6.28 9.01 0.04
N LEU A 102 5.26 8.15 0.00
CA LEU A 102 4.41 7.93 -1.17
C LEU A 102 3.36 9.03 -1.36
N ASN A 103 3.21 9.97 -0.42
CA ASN A 103 2.39 11.17 -0.63
C ASN A 103 3.13 12.27 -1.41
N SER A 104 4.46 12.17 -1.54
CA SER A 104 5.24 13.14 -2.32
C SER A 104 4.84 13.09 -3.79
N SER A 105 4.78 14.25 -4.46
CA SER A 105 4.60 14.32 -5.90
C SER A 105 5.75 13.67 -6.68
N ASN A 106 6.93 13.62 -6.07
CA ASN A 106 8.09 12.90 -6.56
C ASN A 106 8.66 12.08 -5.38
N PRO A 107 8.13 10.87 -5.13
CA PRO A 107 8.62 10.02 -4.06
C PRO A 107 10.10 9.73 -4.26
N GLU A 108 10.86 9.79 -3.17
CA GLU A 108 12.28 9.46 -3.18
C GLU A 108 12.70 8.81 -1.86
N TRP A 109 13.69 7.92 -1.93
CA TRP A 109 14.33 7.37 -0.74
C TRP A 109 15.21 8.44 -0.09
N GLN A 110 14.96 8.70 1.19
CA GLN A 110 15.73 9.65 1.99
C GLN A 110 16.34 8.95 3.19
N HIS A 111 17.65 9.15 3.39
CA HIS A 111 18.32 8.74 4.62
C HIS A 111 17.88 9.66 5.77
N VAL A 112 17.42 9.08 6.87
CA VAL A 112 17.00 9.80 8.07
C VAL A 112 17.87 9.41 9.25
N GLN A 113 18.38 10.41 9.96
CA GLN A 113 19.03 10.20 11.23
C GLN A 113 17.96 10.02 12.30
N ALA A 114 17.96 8.87 12.98
CA ALA A 114 17.22 8.73 14.22
C ALA A 114 17.89 9.64 15.26
N GLY A 115 17.27 10.80 15.53
CA GLY A 115 17.68 11.63 16.65
C GLY A 115 17.47 10.86 17.96
N LEU A 116 18.42 10.95 18.88
CA LEU A 116 18.15 10.63 20.28
C LEU A 116 16.96 11.50 20.71
N ALA A 117 15.84 10.88 21.06
CA ALA A 117 14.81 11.57 21.80
C ALA A 117 15.48 12.12 23.07
N GLN A 118 15.50 13.44 23.21
CA GLN A 118 15.88 14.11 24.46
C GLN A 118 14.75 13.97 25.48
#